data_AF-A0A6H1ZN95-F1
#
_entry.id   AF-A0A6H1ZN95-F1
#
_cell.length_a   1.000
_cell.length_b   1.000
_cell.length_c   1.000
_cell.angle_alpha   90.00
_cell.angle_beta   90.00
_cell.angle_gamma   90.00
#
_symmetry.space_group_name_H-M   'P 1'
#
loop_
_entity.id
_entity.type
_entity.pdbx_description
1 polymer ?
#
loop_
_entity_poly.entity_id
_entity_poly.type
_entity_poly.pdbx_seq_one_letter_code
_entity_poly.pdbx_strand_id
1 'polypeptide(L)' 'MYRKLLIPGWAGELGDDEVKFIREKLKKSPGLKGRWGIKRVSEKEIRRVALEGVD' A
#
# COMPACT_ATOMS: atom_id res chain seq x y z
N MET A 1 3.53 -2.51 -15.49
CA MET A 1 2.80 -3.52 -14.68
C MET A 1 2.78 -3.18 -13.18
N TYR A 2 2.81 -1.90 -12.75
CA TYR A 2 2.85 -1.50 -11.32
C TYR A 2 1.64 -0.67 -10.84
N ARG A 3 0.72 -0.29 -11.74
CA ARG A 3 -0.43 0.58 -11.39
C ARG A 3 -1.44 -0.10 -10.48
N LYS A 4 -1.48 -1.43 -10.51
CA LYS A 4 -2.46 -2.22 -9.77
C LYS A 4 -2.06 -2.39 -8.29
N LEU A 5 -0.75 -2.33 -7.99
CA LEU A 5 -0.20 -2.35 -6.61
C LEU A 5 -0.54 -1.11 -5.78
N LEU A 6 -1.10 -0.06 -6.39
CA LEU A 6 -1.51 1.16 -5.68
C LEU A 6 -3.02 1.16 -5.34
N ILE A 7 -3.70 0.06 -5.65
CA ILE A 7 -5.11 -0.16 -5.32
C ILE A 7 -5.14 -0.98 -4.02
N PRO A 8 -5.72 -0.45 -2.93
CA PRO A 8 -5.87 -1.22 -1.70
C PRO A 8 -6.78 -2.44 -1.94
N GLY A 9 -6.48 -3.57 -1.29
CA GLY A 9 -7.22 -4.83 -1.43
C GLY A 9 -6.98 -5.60 -2.74
N TRP A 10 -6.14 -5.09 -3.65
CA TRP A 10 -5.87 -5.74 -4.93
C TRP A 10 -4.63 -6.65 -4.91
N ALA A 11 -3.67 -6.39 -4.01
CA ALA A 11 -2.31 -6.90 -4.18
C ALA A 11 -2.01 -8.22 -3.45
N GLY A 12 -2.94 -8.77 -2.67
CA GLY A 12 -2.75 -10.07 -2.00
C GLY A 12 -1.51 -10.10 -1.10
N GLU A 13 -0.76 -11.21 -1.10
CA GLU A 13 0.55 -11.31 -0.45
C GLU A 13 1.60 -10.52 -1.23
N LEU A 14 1.99 -9.36 -0.71
CA LEU A 14 3.08 -8.54 -1.26
C LEU A 14 4.45 -9.14 -0.95
N GLY A 15 5.30 -9.22 -1.96
CA GLY A 15 6.73 -9.41 -1.77
C GLY A 15 7.42 -8.17 -1.19
N ASP A 16 8.59 -8.35 -0.58
CA ASP A 16 9.36 -7.27 0.06
C ASP A 16 9.69 -6.09 -0.89
N ASP A 17 9.99 -6.36 -2.16
CA ASP A 17 10.23 -5.32 -3.18
C ASP A 17 8.96 -4.51 -3.49
N GLU A 18 7.79 -5.15 -3.47
CA GLU A 18 6.52 -4.49 -3.73
C GLU A 18 6.09 -3.63 -2.54
N VAL A 19 6.28 -4.12 -1.31
CA VAL A 19 6.11 -3.33 -0.09
C VAL A 19 6.99 -2.09 -0.14
N LYS A 20 8.26 -2.23 -0.52
CA LYS A 20 9.21 -1.12 -0.62
C LYS A 20 8.74 -0.08 -1.65
N PHE A 21 8.28 -0.54 -2.82
CA PHE A 21 7.72 0.33 -3.85
C PHE A 21 6.49 1.10 -3.36
N ILE A 22 5.52 0.41 -2.74
CA ILE A 22 4.30 1.01 -2.21
C ILE A 22 4.64 2.01 -1.10
N ARG A 23 5.53 1.65 -0.18
CA ARG A 23 6.02 2.51 0.90
C ARG A 23 6.62 3.80 0.37
N GLU A 24 7.46 3.74 -0.66
CA GLU A 24 8.02 4.95 -1.27
C GLU A 24 6.95 5.83 -1.90
N LYS A 25 5.98 5.24 -2.60
CA LYS A 25 4.86 5.98 -3.19
C LYS A 25 3.96 6.62 -2.15
N LEU A 26 3.63 5.90 -1.06
CA LEU A 26 2.83 6.42 0.05
C LEU A 26 3.53 7.55 0.80
N LYS A 27 4.86 7.50 0.93
CA LYS A 27 5.63 8.61 1.50
C LYS A 27 5.62 9.86 0.61
N LYS A 28 5.65 9.67 -0.71
CA LYS A 28 5.70 10.76 -1.71
C LYS A 28 4.32 11.34 -2.05
N SER A 29 3.23 10.64 -1.76
CA SER A 29 1.87 11.06 -2.17
C SER A 29 0.88 11.03 -1.00
N PRO A 30 0.53 12.19 -0.41
CA PRO A 30 -0.44 12.27 0.68
C PRO A 30 -1.85 11.81 0.26
N GLY A 31 -2.26 12.06 -0.99
CA GLY A 31 -3.54 11.56 -1.51
C GLY A 31 -3.61 10.03 -1.62
N LEU A 32 -2.47 9.39 -1.93
CA LEU A 32 -2.38 7.92 -1.96
C LEU A 32 -2.47 7.34 -0.54
N LYS A 33 -1.83 8.01 0.43
CA LYS A 33 -1.97 7.70 1.86
C LYS A 33 -3.43 7.72 2.32
N GLY A 34 -4.16 8.77 1.95
CA GLY A 34 -5.59 8.89 2.24
C GLY A 34 -6.40 7.76 1.60
N ARG A 35 -6.10 7.44 0.33
CA ARG A 35 -6.75 6.34 -0.39
C ARG A 35 -6.50 4.96 0.22
N TRP A 36 -5.36 4.77 0.89
CA TRP A 36 -5.03 3.54 1.60
C TRP A 36 -5.48 3.55 3.06
N GLY A 37 -6.03 4.65 3.57
CA GLY A 37 -6.46 4.77 4.96
C GLY A 37 -5.32 4.70 6.01
N ILE A 38 -4.04 4.73 5.59
CA ILE A 38 -2.91 4.50 6.49
C ILE A 38 -2.38 5.80 7.09
N LYS A 39 -2.35 5.87 8.42
CA LYS A 39 -1.75 7.00 9.15
C LYS A 39 -0.22 6.89 9.22
N ARG A 40 0.32 5.68 9.36
CA ARG A 40 1.76 5.40 9.43
C ARG A 40 2.17 4.43 8.31
N VAL A 41 3.17 4.82 7.51
CA VAL A 41 3.68 3.99 6.40
C VAL A 41 4.65 2.95 6.95
N SER A 42 4.09 1.95 7.62
CA SER A 42 4.80 0.77 8.13
C SER A 42 4.51 -0.41 7.23
N GLU A 43 5.48 -1.33 7.10
CA GLU A 43 5.33 -2.54 6.28
C GLU A 43 4.11 -3.38 6.69
N LYS A 44 3.93 -3.59 8.00
CA LYS A 44 2.78 -4.33 8.54
C LYS A 44 1.44 -3.74 8.09
N GLU A 45 1.31 -2.42 8.11
CA GLU A 45 0.08 -1.73 7.69
C GLU A 45 -0.12 -1.81 6.17
N ILE A 46 0.96 -1.70 5.38
CA ILE A 46 0.90 -1.85 3.92
C ILE A 46 0.44 -3.25 3.55
N ARG A 47 1.04 -4.30 4.14
CA ARG A 47 0.65 -5.70 3.89
C ARG A 47 -0.80 -5.94 4.29
N ARG A 48 -1.22 -5.39 5.43
CA ARG A 48 -2.61 -5.48 5.92
C ARG A 48 -3.61 -4.88 4.92
N VAL A 49 -3.43 -3.61 4.55
CA VAL A 49 -4.34 -2.90 3.63
C VAL A 49 -4.30 -3.48 2.22
N ALA A 50 -3.14 -3.99 1.79
CA ALA A 50 -3.01 -4.68 0.51
C ALA A 50 -3.80 -5.99 0.46
N LEU A 51 -3.87 -6.71 1.59
CA LEU A 51 -4.56 -7.99 1.73
C LEU A 51 -6.06 -7.81 2.00
N GLU A 52 -6.41 -6.98 2.99
CA GLU A 52 -7.79 -6.84 3.48
C GLU A 52 -8.58 -5.75 2.74
N GLY A 53 -7.90 -4.82 2.06
CA GLY A 53 -8.54 -3.62 1.51
C GLY A 53 -8.63 -2.47 2.51
N VAL A 54 -9.33 -1.41 2.09
CA VAL A 54 -9.80 -0.37 3.01
C VAL A 54 -11.29 -0.61 3.18
N ASP A 55 -11.74 -0.71 4.43
CA ASP A 55 -13.16 -0.70 4.78
C ASP A 55 -13.80 0.64 4.40
#